data_AF-J2GNZ1-F1
#
_entry.id   AF-J2GNZ1-F1
#
_cell.length_a   1.000
_cell.length_b   1.000
_cell.length_c   1.000
_cell.angle_alpha   90.00
_cell.angle_beta   90.00
_cell.angle_gamma   90.00
#
_symmetry.space_group_name_H-M   'P 1'
#
loop_
_entity.id
_entity.type
_entity.pdbx_description
1 polymer ?
#
loop_
_entity_poly.entity_id
_entity_poly.type
_entity_poly.pdbx_seq_one_letter_code
_entity_poly.pdbx_strand_id
1 'polypeptide(L)'
;SGGVYSHVIATFENNKPAVIFGEKENEGIRYEGKFVDGFKVEGKGSHLEKPLTLDVSANQDVYVAAKLYDKAGKVQPTEDAVSVFSYPFGSLTPVDMDANGTFELVGEQRLVGMNNTDTVSRINSVWGYQGDGKWNPWEVEYSTFLKKHPGEAINTMIEK
;
A
#
# COMPACT_ATOMS: atom_id res chain seq x y z
N SER A 1 -8.07 12.34 -6.29
CA SER A 1 -7.09 11.73 -7.21
C SER A 1 -6.38 10.61 -6.46
N GLY A 2 -6.15 9.45 -7.08
CA GLY A 2 -5.53 8.29 -6.42
C GLY A 2 -4.03 8.45 -6.14
N GLY A 3 -3.41 9.53 -6.64
CA GLY A 3 -1.97 9.79 -6.44
C GLY A 3 -1.09 8.73 -7.08
N VAL A 4 -1.54 8.14 -8.20
CA VAL A 4 -0.81 7.08 -8.91
C VAL A 4 0.05 7.70 -10.00
N TYR A 5 1.31 7.31 -10.06
CA TYR A 5 2.26 7.77 -11.06
C TYR A 5 2.82 6.58 -11.85
N SER A 6 3.23 6.85 -13.09
CA SER A 6 3.95 5.87 -13.90
C SER A 6 5.43 6.22 -13.90
N HIS A 7 6.25 5.33 -13.37
CA HIS A 7 7.71 5.46 -13.34
C HIS A 7 8.34 4.59 -14.42
N VAL A 8 9.39 5.08 -15.07
CA VAL A 8 10.12 4.36 -16.12
C VAL A 8 11.62 4.53 -15.92
N ILE A 9 12.35 3.41 -15.98
CA ILE A 9 13.82 3.41 -16.07
C ILE A 9 14.21 2.66 -17.34
N ALA A 10 15.04 3.31 -18.15
CA ALA A 10 15.58 2.73 -19.37
C ALA A 10 17.11 2.77 -19.36
N THR A 11 17.71 1.72 -19.89
CA THR A 11 19.15 1.63 -20.17
C THR A 11 19.40 1.78 -21.67
N PHE A 12 20.58 2.29 -22.02
CA PHE A 12 21.07 2.42 -23.40
C PHE A 12 22.41 1.69 -23.59
N GLU A 13 22.70 0.74 -22.72
CA GLU A 13 23.94 -0.03 -22.75
C GLU A 13 24.20 -0.60 -24.16
N ASN A 14 25.43 -0.45 -24.64
CA ASN A 14 25.85 -0.91 -25.98
C ASN A 14 24.97 -0.39 -27.13
N ASN A 15 24.41 0.82 -27.01
CA ASN A 15 23.47 1.43 -27.97
C ASN A 15 22.18 0.63 -28.18
N LYS A 16 21.76 -0.18 -27.18
CA LYS A 16 20.53 -0.96 -27.23
C LYS A 16 19.56 -0.45 -26.14
N PRO A 17 18.54 0.34 -26.51
CA PRO A 17 17.57 0.81 -25.54
C PRO A 17 16.74 -0.35 -24.98
N ALA A 18 16.60 -0.41 -23.66
CA ALA A 18 15.73 -1.37 -22.98
C ALA A 18 15.08 -0.74 -21.75
N VAL A 19 13.80 -0.99 -21.53
CA VAL A 19 13.09 -0.62 -20.30
C VAL A 19 13.36 -1.68 -19.26
N ILE A 20 13.93 -1.29 -18.12
CA ILE A 20 14.27 -2.18 -17.01
C ILE A 20 13.36 -1.97 -15.80
N PHE A 21 12.55 -0.91 -15.79
CA PHE A 21 11.47 -0.68 -14.83
C PHE A 21 10.31 -0.04 -15.59
N GLY A 22 9.13 -0.67 -15.57
CA GLY A 22 7.94 -0.21 -16.30
C GLY A 22 6.64 -0.59 -15.61
N GLU A 23 5.57 -0.73 -16.39
CA GLU A 23 4.18 -0.92 -15.90
C GLU A 23 4.06 -2.04 -14.86
N LYS A 24 4.71 -3.19 -15.11
CA LYS A 24 4.68 -4.34 -14.21
C LYS A 24 5.35 -4.03 -12.87
N GLU A 25 6.52 -3.39 -12.88
CA GLU A 25 7.25 -3.06 -11.67
C GLU A 25 6.55 -1.95 -10.87
N ASN A 26 5.80 -1.06 -11.53
CA ASN A 26 5.02 -0.02 -10.85
C ASN A 26 3.98 -0.57 -9.87
N GLU A 27 3.52 -1.82 -10.02
CA GLU A 27 2.62 -2.47 -9.05
C GLU A 27 3.21 -2.56 -7.64
N GLY A 28 4.55 -2.63 -7.52
CA GLY A 28 5.26 -2.75 -6.25
C GLY A 28 4.82 -3.96 -5.42
N ILE A 29 4.59 -3.73 -4.13
CA ILE A 29 4.00 -4.72 -3.23
C ILE A 29 2.48 -4.69 -3.37
N ARG A 30 1.95 -5.55 -4.25
CA ARG A 30 0.52 -5.74 -4.46
C ARG A 30 -0.10 -6.41 -3.23
N TYR A 31 -0.74 -5.62 -2.38
CA TYR A 31 -1.47 -6.08 -1.21
C TYR A 31 -2.95 -6.24 -1.51
N GLU A 32 -3.51 -7.38 -1.10
CA GLU A 32 -4.95 -7.64 -1.11
C GLU A 32 -5.36 -8.24 0.23
N GLY A 33 -6.43 -7.71 0.82
CA GLY A 33 -6.89 -8.10 2.15
C GLY A 33 -8.35 -7.75 2.41
N LYS A 34 -8.78 -8.00 3.65
CA LYS A 34 -10.15 -7.76 4.11
C LYS A 34 -10.16 -7.35 5.58
N PHE A 35 -11.19 -6.60 5.97
CA PHE A 35 -11.47 -6.32 7.37
C PHE A 35 -11.83 -7.61 8.12
N VAL A 36 -11.29 -7.76 9.33
CA VAL A 36 -11.55 -8.87 10.26
C VAL A 36 -11.80 -8.31 11.66
N ASP A 37 -12.31 -9.15 12.55
CA ASP A 37 -12.67 -8.76 13.92
C ASP A 37 -11.49 -8.11 14.69
N GLY A 38 -11.84 -7.20 15.59
CA GLY A 38 -10.91 -6.47 16.45
C GLY A 38 -10.28 -5.24 15.78
N PHE A 39 -11.00 -4.59 14.85
CA PHE A 39 -10.50 -3.43 14.08
C PHE A 39 -9.16 -3.73 13.39
N LYS A 40 -9.14 -4.83 12.63
CA LYS A 40 -7.97 -5.31 11.91
C LYS A 40 -8.26 -5.51 10.44
N VAL A 41 -7.21 -5.48 9.65
CA VAL A 41 -7.21 -5.96 8.26
C VAL A 41 -6.24 -7.12 8.16
N GLU A 42 -6.65 -8.20 7.50
CA GLU A 42 -5.77 -9.33 7.17
C GLU A 42 -5.68 -9.51 5.66
N GLY A 43 -4.47 -9.76 5.18
CA GLY A 43 -4.21 -9.93 3.75
C GLY A 43 -2.81 -10.43 3.46
N LYS A 44 -2.42 -10.36 2.19
CA LYS A 44 -1.11 -10.78 1.70
C LYS A 44 -0.59 -9.81 0.66
N GLY A 45 0.69 -9.49 0.76
CA GLY A 45 1.43 -8.75 -0.27
C GLY A 45 2.12 -9.68 -1.27
N SER A 46 2.28 -9.25 -2.52
CA SER A 46 3.26 -9.86 -3.43
C SER A 46 4.66 -9.80 -2.80
N HIS A 47 5.53 -10.75 -3.13
CA HIS A 47 6.89 -10.88 -2.56
C HIS A 47 6.97 -11.16 -1.05
N LEU A 48 5.85 -11.16 -0.32
CA LEU A 48 5.79 -11.50 1.10
C LEU A 48 5.32 -12.95 1.27
N GLU A 49 6.09 -13.74 2.02
CA GLU A 49 5.74 -15.13 2.30
C GLU A 49 4.58 -15.22 3.30
N LYS A 50 4.64 -14.39 4.34
CA LYS A 50 3.69 -14.40 5.46
C LYS A 50 2.53 -13.43 5.20
N PRO A 51 1.31 -13.77 5.64
CA PRO A 51 0.22 -12.81 5.68
C PRO A 51 0.54 -11.67 6.65
N LEU A 52 -0.07 -10.53 6.40
CA LEU A 52 0.08 -9.32 7.20
C LEU A 52 -1.25 -8.96 7.84
N THR A 53 -1.19 -8.62 9.13
CA THR A 53 -2.32 -8.10 9.89
C THR A 53 -2.04 -6.64 10.24
N LEU A 54 -2.91 -5.74 9.82
CA LEU A 54 -2.81 -4.30 10.08
C LEU A 54 -3.80 -3.90 11.16
N ASP A 55 -3.33 -3.18 12.17
CA ASP A 55 -4.20 -2.51 13.15
C ASP A 55 -4.76 -1.23 12.51
N VAL A 56 -6.10 -1.11 12.52
CA VAL A 56 -6.84 0.03 11.99
C VAL A 56 -7.73 0.71 13.05
N SER A 57 -7.47 0.44 14.33
CA SER A 57 -8.25 0.94 15.47
C SER A 57 -8.29 2.46 15.59
N ALA A 58 -7.30 3.18 15.04
CA ALA A 58 -7.32 4.64 14.98
C ALA A 58 -8.53 5.23 14.22
N ASN A 59 -9.24 4.42 13.42
CA ASN A 59 -10.47 4.79 12.71
C ASN A 59 -11.72 4.09 13.26
N GLN A 60 -11.65 3.47 14.44
CA GLN A 60 -12.75 2.66 14.99
C GLN A 60 -14.10 3.40 14.98
N ASP A 61 -14.12 4.68 15.37
CA ASP A 61 -15.35 5.47 15.46
C ASP A 61 -15.98 5.70 14.08
N VAL A 62 -15.14 5.92 13.07
CA VAL A 62 -15.56 6.07 11.67
C VAL A 62 -16.12 4.75 11.14
N TYR A 63 -15.45 3.63 11.40
CA TYR A 63 -15.92 2.33 10.91
C TYR A 63 -17.19 1.85 11.63
N VAL A 64 -17.36 2.18 12.91
CA VAL A 64 -18.61 1.92 13.64
C VAL A 64 -19.73 2.81 13.09
N ALA A 65 -19.48 4.08 12.85
CA ALA A 65 -20.47 4.98 12.24
C ALA A 65 -20.87 4.53 10.83
N ALA A 66 -19.93 3.97 10.06
CA ALA A 66 -20.17 3.38 8.74
C ALA A 66 -20.78 1.97 8.78
N LYS A 67 -21.06 1.42 9.97
CA LYS A 67 -21.60 0.07 10.18
C LYS A 67 -20.72 -1.07 9.64
N LEU A 68 -19.43 -0.83 9.47
CA LEU A 68 -18.45 -1.87 9.11
C LEU A 68 -18.12 -2.76 10.32
N TYR A 69 -18.09 -2.16 11.51
CA TYR A 69 -17.91 -2.85 12.79
C TYR A 69 -19.03 -2.51 13.76
N ASP A 70 -19.32 -3.40 14.71
CA ASP A 70 -20.02 -3.00 15.93
C ASP A 70 -19.05 -2.38 16.96
N LYS A 71 -19.62 -1.88 18.06
CA LYS A 71 -18.83 -1.29 19.16
C LYS A 71 -17.90 -2.28 19.87
N ALA A 72 -18.11 -3.59 19.70
CA ALA A 72 -17.24 -4.63 20.23
C ALA A 72 -16.11 -5.00 19.24
N GLY A 73 -16.06 -4.36 18.07
CA GLY A 73 -15.07 -4.63 17.03
C GLY A 73 -15.37 -5.85 16.19
N LYS A 74 -16.62 -6.35 16.17
CA LYS A 74 -17.03 -7.43 15.27
C LYS A 74 -17.41 -6.87 13.90
N VAL A 75 -16.85 -7.44 12.83
CA VAL A 75 -17.20 -7.07 11.46
C VAL A 75 -18.67 -7.38 11.22
N GLN A 76 -19.41 -6.41 10.69
CA GLN A 76 -20.80 -6.61 10.32
C GLN A 76 -20.89 -7.26 8.94
N PRO A 77 -21.89 -8.12 8.69
CA PRO A 77 -22.18 -8.61 7.35
C PRO A 77 -22.59 -7.43 6.46
N THR A 78 -21.70 -6.99 5.57
CA THR A 78 -21.99 -5.99 4.55
C THR A 78 -22.23 -6.70 3.22
N GLU A 79 -23.15 -6.18 2.39
CA GLU A 79 -23.43 -6.75 1.06
C GLU A 79 -22.21 -6.65 0.13
N ASP A 80 -21.40 -5.61 0.33
CA ASP A 80 -20.10 -5.46 -0.32
C ASP A 80 -19.00 -6.03 0.59
N ALA A 81 -18.27 -7.04 0.09
CA ALA A 81 -17.03 -7.45 0.73
C ALA A 81 -16.05 -6.27 0.63
N VAL A 82 -15.89 -5.51 1.72
CA VAL A 82 -14.99 -4.37 1.75
C VAL A 82 -13.56 -4.86 1.62
N SER A 83 -13.02 -4.77 0.41
CA SER A 83 -11.66 -5.17 0.10
C SER A 83 -10.69 -4.07 0.51
N VAL A 84 -9.53 -4.49 1.01
CA VAL A 84 -8.38 -3.62 1.23
C VAL A 84 -7.36 -3.94 0.15
N PHE A 85 -6.86 -2.92 -0.53
CA PHE A 85 -5.86 -3.12 -1.57
C PHE A 85 -4.84 -1.99 -1.63
N SER A 86 -3.65 -2.29 -2.14
CA SER A 86 -2.62 -1.30 -2.42
C SER A 86 -2.85 -0.61 -3.76
N TYR A 87 -2.60 0.69 -3.81
CA TYR A 87 -2.29 1.36 -5.08
C TYR A 87 -0.87 1.01 -5.56
N PRO A 88 -0.57 1.19 -6.86
CA PRO A 88 0.80 1.26 -7.36
C PRO A 88 1.62 2.36 -6.66
N PHE A 89 2.91 2.45 -6.96
CA PHE A 89 3.77 3.50 -6.37
C PHE A 89 3.18 4.91 -6.53
N GLY A 90 3.02 5.58 -5.39
CA GLY A 90 2.68 7.00 -5.33
C GLY A 90 3.92 7.90 -5.36
N SER A 91 5.06 7.35 -4.96
CA SER A 91 6.37 7.96 -5.15
C SER A 91 7.44 6.89 -5.26
N LEU A 92 8.47 7.16 -6.04
CA LEU A 92 9.62 6.29 -6.23
C LEU A 92 10.86 7.16 -6.41
N THR A 93 11.85 7.00 -5.55
CA THR A 93 13.06 7.83 -5.55
C THR A 93 14.31 6.96 -5.61
N PRO A 94 15.27 7.26 -6.51
CA PRO A 94 16.55 6.57 -6.50
C PRO A 94 17.42 7.06 -5.33
N VAL A 95 17.94 6.13 -4.54
CA VAL A 95 18.84 6.41 -3.41
C VAL A 95 20.00 5.41 -3.45
N ASP A 96 21.23 5.89 -3.36
CA ASP A 96 22.41 5.05 -3.13
C ASP A 96 22.53 4.84 -1.62
N MET A 97 21.97 3.72 -1.12
CA MET A 97 21.78 3.50 0.31
C MET A 97 23.08 3.19 1.06
N ASP A 98 24.07 2.63 0.36
CA ASP A 98 25.34 2.17 0.94
C ASP A 98 26.58 2.92 0.38
N ALA A 99 26.35 3.94 -0.45
CA ALA A 99 27.37 4.76 -1.11
C ALA A 99 28.30 3.96 -2.04
N ASN A 100 27.81 2.89 -2.65
CA ASN A 100 28.58 2.05 -3.57
C ASN A 100 28.51 2.51 -5.05
N GLY A 101 27.70 3.54 -5.35
CA GLY A 101 27.45 4.06 -6.70
C GLY A 101 26.31 3.39 -7.46
N THR A 102 25.67 2.37 -6.87
CA THR A 102 24.44 1.71 -7.35
C THR A 102 23.25 2.29 -6.60
N PHE A 103 22.17 2.60 -7.31
CA PHE A 103 20.98 3.18 -6.70
C PHE A 103 19.88 2.14 -6.53
N GLU A 104 19.34 2.06 -5.33
CA GLU A 104 18.07 1.41 -5.04
C GLU A 104 16.89 2.33 -5.31
N LEU A 105 15.70 1.74 -5.44
CA LEU A 105 14.45 2.49 -5.54
C LEU A 105 13.69 2.41 -4.21
N VAL A 106 13.53 3.56 -3.57
CA VAL A 106 12.72 3.73 -2.36
C VAL A 106 11.32 4.17 -2.78
N GLY A 107 10.33 3.30 -2.55
CA GLY A 107 8.95 3.48 -2.99
C GLY A 107 7.96 3.56 -1.85
N GLU A 108 6.95 4.43 -2.00
CA GLU A 108 5.78 4.53 -1.10
C GLU A 108 4.50 4.13 -1.85
N GLN A 109 3.70 3.27 -1.23
CA GLN A 109 2.39 2.85 -1.71
C GLN A 109 1.33 3.09 -0.64
N ARG A 110 0.12 3.45 -1.08
CA ARG A 110 -1.03 3.65 -0.20
C ARG A 110 -1.91 2.42 -0.20
N LEU A 111 -2.29 1.94 0.99
CA LEU A 111 -3.31 0.91 1.15
C LEU A 111 -4.64 1.58 1.49
N VAL A 112 -5.66 1.26 0.71
CA VAL A 112 -7.01 1.79 0.90
C VAL A 112 -7.99 0.71 1.31
N GLY A 113 -8.97 1.08 2.13
CA GLY A 113 -9.97 0.18 2.68
C GLY A 113 -11.37 0.53 2.21
N MET A 114 -12.22 1.01 3.11
CA MET A 114 -13.66 1.15 2.89
C MET A 114 -14.04 1.97 1.64
N ASN A 115 -13.14 2.84 1.20
CA ASN A 115 -13.17 3.52 -0.08
C ASN A 115 -11.79 4.14 -0.33
N ASN A 116 -11.61 4.79 -1.48
CA ASN A 116 -10.34 5.41 -1.87
C ASN A 116 -9.87 6.56 -0.94
N THR A 117 -10.73 7.12 -0.09
CA THR A 117 -10.34 8.15 0.90
C THR A 117 -9.89 7.53 2.23
N ASP A 118 -10.29 6.29 2.50
CA ASP A 118 -9.86 5.55 3.67
C ASP A 118 -8.46 4.94 3.47
N THR A 119 -7.43 5.72 3.76
CA THR A 119 -6.07 5.18 3.87
C THR A 119 -5.97 4.36 5.15
N VAL A 120 -5.79 3.04 5.05
CA VAL A 120 -5.65 2.14 6.20
C VAL A 120 -4.20 1.94 6.62
N SER A 121 -3.27 2.04 5.65
CA SER A 121 -1.83 1.90 5.88
C SER A 121 -1.06 2.49 4.69
N ARG A 122 0.26 2.57 4.83
CA ARG A 122 1.23 2.81 3.75
C ARG A 122 2.24 1.68 3.77
N ILE A 123 2.64 1.23 2.59
CA ILE A 123 3.79 0.33 2.42
C ILE A 123 4.97 1.18 1.94
N ASN A 124 6.08 1.10 2.65
CA ASN A 124 7.37 1.60 2.22
C ASN A 124 8.22 0.40 1.80
N SER A 125 8.92 0.50 0.68
CA SER A 125 9.76 -0.61 0.20
C SER A 125 11.01 -0.11 -0.48
N VAL A 126 12.09 -0.87 -0.34
CA VAL A 126 13.36 -0.62 -1.01
C VAL A 126 13.62 -1.76 -1.99
N TRP A 127 13.92 -1.41 -3.24
CA TRP A 127 14.10 -2.36 -4.33
C TRP A 127 15.49 -2.23 -4.92
N GLY A 128 16.21 -3.35 -4.97
CA GLY A 128 17.51 -3.45 -5.62
C GLY A 128 17.39 -4.09 -7.01
N TYR A 129 18.21 -3.63 -7.95
CA TYR A 129 18.35 -4.27 -9.26
C TYR A 129 19.40 -5.38 -9.16
N GLN A 130 18.95 -6.63 -9.24
CA GLN A 130 19.81 -7.79 -9.02
C GLN A 130 20.47 -8.28 -10.32
N GLY A 131 21.52 -9.09 -10.18
CA GLY A 131 22.30 -9.62 -11.32
C GLY A 131 21.52 -10.52 -12.29
N ASP A 132 20.31 -10.94 -11.93
CA ASP A 132 19.37 -11.63 -12.82
C ASP A 132 18.57 -10.67 -13.74
N GLY A 133 18.85 -9.37 -13.64
CA GLY A 133 18.23 -8.32 -14.42
C GLY A 133 16.83 -7.92 -13.94
N LYS A 134 16.49 -8.21 -12.67
CA LYS A 134 15.17 -7.91 -12.10
C LYS A 134 15.26 -7.06 -10.84
N TRP A 135 14.21 -6.28 -10.63
CA TRP A 135 13.96 -5.59 -9.37
C TRP A 135 13.36 -6.57 -8.36
N ASN A 136 13.97 -6.63 -7.19
CA ASN A 136 13.45 -7.40 -6.07
C ASN A 136 13.42 -6.53 -4.82
N PRO A 137 12.36 -6.62 -4.00
CA PRO A 137 12.32 -5.94 -2.72
C PRO A 137 13.27 -6.67 -1.77
N TRP A 138 14.13 -5.91 -1.09
CA TRP A 138 14.96 -6.44 -0.01
C TRP A 138 14.58 -5.89 1.37
N GLU A 139 13.74 -4.85 1.40
CA GLU A 139 13.16 -4.27 2.60
C GLU A 139 11.73 -3.84 2.30
N VAL A 140 10.80 -4.21 3.17
CA VAL A 140 9.37 -3.83 3.08
C VAL A 140 8.87 -3.55 4.49
N GLU A 141 8.34 -2.36 4.68
CA GLU A 141 7.73 -1.90 5.92
C GLU A 141 6.30 -1.45 5.66
N TYR A 142 5.48 -1.48 6.71
CA TYR A 142 4.15 -0.91 6.68
C TYR A 142 3.95 0.03 7.86
N SER A 143 3.11 1.05 7.69
CA SER A 143 2.74 1.97 8.76
C SER A 143 1.41 1.59 9.40
N THR A 144 1.25 1.87 10.70
CA THR A 144 -0.07 1.96 11.35
C THR A 144 -0.31 3.38 11.83
N PHE A 145 -1.56 3.83 11.80
CA PHE A 145 -1.94 5.12 12.38
C PHE A 145 -2.12 4.97 13.89
N LEU A 146 -1.41 5.78 14.67
CA LEU A 146 -1.65 5.90 16.12
C LEU A 146 -2.70 6.96 16.45
N LYS A 147 -2.82 7.95 15.56
CA LYS A 147 -3.83 9.01 15.60
C LYS A 147 -4.05 9.49 14.17
N LYS A 148 -5.29 9.46 13.68
CA LYS A 148 -5.63 9.97 12.34
C LYS A 148 -6.27 11.35 12.47
N HIS A 149 -5.99 12.22 11.50
CA HIS A 149 -6.63 13.53 11.44
C HIS A 149 -8.12 13.34 11.08
N PRO A 150 -9.06 14.00 11.79
CA PRO A 150 -10.50 13.82 11.57
C PRO A 150 -10.98 14.32 10.20
N GLY A 151 -10.18 15.11 9.48
CA GLY A 151 -10.51 15.66 8.15
C GLY A 151 -10.38 14.69 6.96
N GLU A 152 -9.88 13.47 7.18
CA GLU A 152 -10.07 12.36 6.23
C GLU A 152 -11.22 11.45 6.66
N ALA A 153 -12.05 11.86 7.63
CA ALA A 153 -13.32 11.20 7.86
C ALA A 153 -14.00 11.09 6.51
N ILE A 154 -14.01 9.85 6.02
CA ILE A 154 -14.75 9.37 4.89
C ILE A 154 -16.00 10.23 4.82
N ASN A 155 -16.23 10.91 3.69
CA ASN A 155 -17.42 11.73 3.44
C ASN A 155 -18.68 10.84 3.50
N THR A 156 -18.98 10.24 4.64
CA THR A 156 -20.29 9.79 5.04
C THR A 156 -21.03 11.03 5.49
N MET A 157 -21.32 11.89 4.50
CA MET A 157 -22.61 12.55 4.43
C MET A 157 -23.65 11.43 4.35
N ILE A 158 -23.94 10.81 5.50
CA ILE A 158 -25.21 10.15 5.71
C ILE A 158 -26.19 11.33 5.69
N GLU A 159 -26.81 11.53 4.53
CA GLU A 159 -27.95 12.44 4.38
C GLU A 159 -28.89 12.18 5.56
N LYS A 160 -29.20 13.26 6.28
CA LYS A 160 -30.20 13.28 7.35
C LYS A 160 -31.58 12.98 6.80
#